data_AF-A0A9X6NZB7-F1
#
_entry.id   AF-A0A9X6NZB7-F1
#
_cell.length_a   1.000
_cell.length_b   1.000
_cell.length_c   1.000
_cell.angle_alpha   90.00
_cell.angle_beta   90.00
_cell.angle_gamma   90.00
#
_symmetry.space_group_name_H-M   'P 1'
#
loop_
_entity.id
_entity.type
_entity.pdbx_description
1 polymer ?
#
loop_
_entity_poly.entity_id
_entity_poly.type
_entity_poly.pdbx_seq_one_letter_code
_entity_poly.pdbx_strand_id
1 'polypeptide(L)'
;MTNKRNWVQFKITKDDFKDDLTVIEVNILKAIQALDKGQGCFATNSYFAEYFNLHPVTVSKNINNLKNKGYIQIYFERQNRDKVKRTIKPISKVSYSEKSQILGVIKYINGLYNKEYDYTPLKATPEIRKAVQNKLNEFKSQKQLIQYLKKHREDLLSTHGASLWLQGKMEL
;
A
#
# COMPACT_ATOMS: atom_id res chain seq x y z
N MET A 1 7.69 -35.42 -26.58
CA MET A 1 8.29 -34.08 -26.40
C MET A 1 7.71 -33.47 -25.12
N THR A 2 8.42 -33.57 -23.99
CA THR A 2 7.99 -32.92 -22.73
C THR A 2 8.20 -31.41 -22.87
N ASN A 3 7.09 -30.69 -23.03
CA ASN A 3 7.09 -29.23 -23.09
C ASN A 3 7.63 -28.70 -21.75
N LYS A 4 8.90 -28.26 -21.71
CA LYS A 4 9.51 -27.70 -20.50
C LYS A 4 8.74 -26.44 -20.14
N ARG A 5 7.89 -26.50 -19.12
CA ARG A 5 7.25 -25.31 -18.55
C ARG A 5 8.35 -24.40 -18.02
N ASN A 6 8.44 -23.19 -18.57
CA ASN A 6 9.31 -22.16 -18.03
C ASN A 6 8.67 -21.61 -16.75
N TRP A 7 9.18 -22.10 -15.62
CA TRP A 7 8.76 -21.66 -14.31
C TRP A 7 9.27 -20.26 -13.99
N VAL A 8 8.42 -19.45 -13.35
CA VAL A 8 8.82 -18.12 -12.89
C VAL A 8 9.89 -18.23 -11.80
N GLN A 9 10.81 -17.28 -11.78
CA GLN A 9 11.85 -17.17 -10.76
C GLN A 9 11.66 -15.84 -10.02
N PHE A 10 11.82 -15.85 -8.71
CA PHE A 10 11.77 -14.65 -7.88
C PHE A 10 12.67 -14.81 -6.66
N LYS A 11 13.05 -13.69 -6.06
CA LYS A 11 13.82 -13.66 -4.82
C LYS A 11 12.89 -13.30 -3.66
N ILE A 12 13.14 -13.93 -2.51
CA ILE A 12 12.50 -13.60 -1.24
C ILE A 12 13.57 -13.02 -0.32
N THR A 13 13.25 -11.93 0.37
CA THR A 13 14.06 -11.36 1.44
C THR A 13 13.33 -11.40 2.78
N LYS A 14 14.02 -11.09 3.88
CA LYS A 14 13.42 -11.02 5.22
C LYS A 14 12.22 -10.06 5.26
N ASP A 15 12.29 -8.95 4.52
CA ASP A 15 11.24 -7.93 4.51
C ASP A 15 9.94 -8.38 3.84
N ASP A 16 9.96 -9.44 3.03
CA ASP A 16 8.76 -10.00 2.40
C ASP A 16 7.85 -10.71 3.44
N PHE A 17 8.40 -11.15 4.57
CA PHE A 17 7.65 -11.78 5.66
C PHE A 17 7.01 -10.71 6.54
N LYS A 18 5.71 -10.50 6.36
CA LYS A 18 4.90 -9.63 7.22
C LYS A 18 4.24 -10.45 8.33
N ASP A 19 4.01 -9.86 9.50
CA ASP A 19 3.45 -10.55 10.67
C ASP A 19 2.08 -11.20 10.39
N ASP A 20 1.33 -10.65 9.44
CA ASP A 20 0.01 -11.14 9.02
C ASP A 20 0.06 -12.12 7.84
N LEU A 21 1.24 -12.52 7.36
CA LEU A 21 1.41 -13.44 6.23
C LEU A 21 2.09 -14.76 6.65
N THR A 22 1.52 -15.87 6.19
CA THR A 22 2.16 -17.18 6.28
C THR A 22 3.25 -17.34 5.22
N VAL A 23 4.18 -18.28 5.43
CA VAL A 23 5.24 -18.61 4.45
C VAL A 23 4.65 -18.97 3.08
N ILE A 24 3.52 -19.69 3.04
CA ILE A 24 2.84 -20.06 1.78
C ILE A 24 2.27 -18.82 1.08
N GLU A 25 1.62 -17.92 1.83
CA GLU A 25 1.08 -16.68 1.29
C GLU A 25 2.18 -15.77 0.73
N VAL A 26 3.32 -15.65 1.41
CA VAL A 26 4.49 -14.90 0.92
C VAL A 26 4.96 -15.47 -0.42
N ASN A 27 5.17 -16.80 -0.50
CA ASN A 27 5.61 -17.44 -1.73
C ASN A 27 4.63 -17.22 -2.90
N ILE A 28 3.33 -17.43 -2.66
CA ILE A 28 2.29 -17.20 -3.67
C ILE A 28 2.27 -15.72 -4.10
N LEU A 29 2.36 -14.78 -3.17
CA LEU A 29 2.38 -13.34 -3.48
C LEU A 29 3.57 -12.97 -4.37
N LYS A 30 4.78 -13.47 -4.07
CA LYS A 30 5.97 -13.20 -4.87
C LYS A 30 5.89 -13.80 -6.28
N ALA A 31 5.32 -14.99 -6.40
CA ALA A 31 5.04 -15.58 -7.71
C ALA A 31 4.04 -14.74 -8.52
N ILE A 32 2.96 -14.26 -7.89
CA ILE A 32 2.00 -13.36 -8.53
C ILE A 32 2.71 -12.08 -9.01
N GLN A 33 3.53 -11.45 -8.17
CA GLN A 33 4.29 -10.24 -8.53
C GLN A 33 5.24 -10.48 -9.71
N ALA A 34 5.93 -11.62 -9.75
CA ALA A 34 6.83 -11.95 -10.84
C ALA A 34 6.09 -12.29 -12.15
N LEU A 35 4.86 -12.80 -12.06
CA LEU A 35 4.00 -13.11 -13.20
C LEU A 35 3.20 -11.92 -13.72
N ASP A 36 3.02 -10.86 -12.92
CA ASP A 36 2.20 -9.69 -13.23
C ASP A 36 2.66 -8.97 -14.51
N LYS A 37 3.98 -8.84 -14.71
CA LYS A 37 4.62 -8.20 -15.88
C LYS A 37 3.94 -6.88 -16.35
N GLY A 38 3.30 -6.14 -15.43
CA GLY A 38 2.57 -4.89 -15.69
C GLY A 38 1.12 -5.03 -16.16
N GLN A 39 0.63 -6.23 -16.52
CA GLN A 39 -0.72 -6.43 -17.06
C GLN A 39 -1.68 -7.12 -16.09
N GLY A 40 -1.17 -7.77 -15.04
CA GLY A 40 -1.92 -8.71 -14.23
C GLY A 40 -1.35 -10.12 -14.35
N CYS A 41 -1.40 -10.86 -13.25
CA CYS A 41 -1.12 -12.30 -13.25
C CYS A 41 -2.36 -13.07 -13.73
N PHE A 42 -2.21 -13.82 -14.83
CA PHE A 42 -3.26 -14.67 -15.41
C PHE A 42 -3.13 -16.16 -15.03
N ALA A 43 -2.17 -16.51 -14.18
CA ALA A 43 -1.94 -17.89 -13.78
C ALA A 43 -3.14 -18.47 -13.02
N THR A 44 -3.46 -19.74 -13.28
CA THR A 44 -4.58 -20.46 -12.67
C THR A 44 -4.20 -21.05 -11.30
N ASN A 45 -5.18 -21.51 -10.53
CA ASN A 45 -4.87 -22.22 -9.27
C ASN A 45 -4.07 -23.49 -9.53
N SER A 46 -4.34 -24.19 -10.64
CA SER A 46 -3.58 -25.37 -11.06
C SER A 46 -2.12 -25.06 -11.36
N TYR A 47 -1.83 -23.89 -11.95
CA TYR A 47 -0.44 -23.44 -12.16
C TYR A 47 0.31 -23.33 -10.83
N PHE A 48 -0.27 -22.61 -9.85
CA PHE A 48 0.38 -22.45 -8.54
C PHE A 48 0.44 -23.76 -7.76
N ALA A 49 -0.57 -24.62 -7.89
CA ALA A 49 -0.62 -25.93 -7.26
C ALA A 49 0.55 -26.80 -7.73
N GLU A 50 0.79 -26.84 -9.04
CA GLU A 50 1.92 -27.56 -9.61
C GLU A 50 3.26 -26.91 -9.25
N TYR A 51 3.36 -25.58 -9.35
CA TYR A 51 4.60 -24.85 -9.08
C TYR A 51 5.08 -24.98 -7.63
N PHE A 52 4.16 -24.95 -6.65
CA PHE A 52 4.49 -25.05 -5.23
C PHE A 52 4.28 -26.45 -4.65
N ASN A 53 3.90 -27.44 -5.48
CA ASN A 53 3.51 -28.77 -5.04
C ASN A 53 2.43 -28.76 -3.93
N LEU A 54 1.37 -27.98 -4.14
CA LEU A 54 0.25 -27.80 -3.22
C LEU A 54 -1.06 -28.29 -3.82
N HIS A 55 -2.03 -28.62 -2.98
CA HIS A 55 -3.38 -28.91 -3.46
C HIS A 55 -4.07 -27.64 -4.00
N PRO A 56 -4.84 -27.69 -5.11
CA PRO A 56 -5.53 -26.52 -5.67
C PRO A 56 -6.45 -25.80 -4.67
N VAL A 57 -7.05 -26.54 -3.73
CA VAL A 57 -7.87 -25.97 -2.64
C VAL A 57 -7.03 -25.10 -1.71
N THR A 58 -5.83 -25.55 -1.36
CA THR A 58 -4.88 -24.79 -0.52
C THR A 58 -4.47 -23.50 -1.22
N VAL A 59 -4.16 -23.56 -2.52
CA VAL A 59 -3.87 -22.36 -3.33
C VAL A 59 -5.05 -21.40 -3.31
N SER A 60 -6.26 -21.89 -3.56
CA SER A 60 -7.48 -21.07 -3.57
C SER A 60 -7.70 -20.36 -2.23
N LYS A 61 -7.51 -21.09 -1.12
CA LYS A 61 -7.61 -20.52 0.23
C LYS A 61 -6.61 -19.40 0.46
N ASN A 62 -5.33 -19.62 0.12
CA ASN A 62 -4.28 -18.62 0.31
C ASN A 62 -4.46 -17.39 -0.59
N ILE A 63 -4.89 -17.56 -1.85
CA ILE A 63 -5.22 -16.43 -2.74
C ILE A 63 -6.38 -15.62 -2.16
N ASN A 64 -7.43 -16.26 -1.65
CA ASN A 64 -8.54 -15.56 -1.01
C ASN A 64 -8.11 -14.83 0.27
N ASN A 65 -7.24 -15.43 1.08
CA ASN A 65 -6.67 -14.77 2.26
C ASN A 65 -5.84 -13.53 1.87
N LEU A 66 -4.97 -13.64 0.87
CA LEU A 66 -4.18 -12.51 0.35
C LEU A 66 -5.09 -11.36 -0.14
N LYS A 67 -6.19 -11.70 -0.81
CA LYS A 67 -7.21 -10.72 -1.23
C LYS A 67 -7.85 -10.04 0.00
N ASN A 68 -8.29 -10.83 0.99
CA ASN A 68 -8.95 -10.32 2.19
C ASN A 68 -8.02 -9.44 3.03
N LYS A 69 -6.73 -9.77 3.08
CA LYS A 69 -5.67 -8.99 3.73
C LYS A 69 -5.24 -7.76 2.90
N GLY A 70 -5.77 -7.58 1.70
CA GLY A 70 -5.49 -6.41 0.85
C GLY A 70 -4.11 -6.41 0.19
N TYR A 71 -3.52 -7.58 -0.05
CA TYR A 71 -2.26 -7.70 -0.79
C TYR A 71 -2.46 -7.84 -2.30
N ILE A 72 -3.64 -8.31 -2.73
CA ILE A 72 -3.99 -8.50 -4.14
C ILE A 72 -5.44 -8.09 -4.41
N GLN A 73 -5.73 -7.76 -5.66
CA GLN A 73 -7.08 -7.63 -6.21
C GLN A 73 -7.30 -8.72 -7.26
N ILE A 74 -8.53 -9.20 -7.36
CA ILE A 74 -8.92 -10.23 -8.32
C ILE A 74 -10.07 -9.68 -9.17
N TYR A 75 -9.84 -9.68 -10.48
CA TYR A 75 -10.79 -9.24 -11.50
C TYR A 75 -11.25 -10.44 -12.32
N PHE A 76 -12.52 -10.42 -12.70
CA PHE A 76 -13.12 -11.42 -13.57
C PHE A 76 -13.73 -10.71 -14.76
N GLU A 77 -13.21 -10.99 -15.95
CA GLU A 77 -13.74 -10.48 -17.21
C GLU A 77 -14.49 -11.61 -17.92
N ARG A 78 -15.77 -11.38 -18.23
CA ARG A 78 -16.53 -12.30 -19.08
C ARG A 78 -16.16 -12.05 -20.52
N GLN A 79 -15.55 -13.04 -21.18
CA GLN A 79 -15.25 -12.95 -22.61
C GLN A 79 -16.40 -13.46 -23.46
N ASN A 80 -17.12 -14.49 -23.01
CA ASN A 80 -18.30 -15.10 -23.64
C ASN A 80 -19.16 -15.78 -22.55
N ARG A 81 -20.33 -16.38 -22.92
CA ARG A 81 -21.24 -17.07 -21.98
C ARG A 81 -20.52 -18.07 -21.06
N ASP A 82 -19.51 -18.78 -21.57
CA ASP A 82 -18.87 -19.89 -20.84
C ASP A 82 -17.42 -19.63 -20.42
N LYS A 83 -16.83 -18.47 -20.77
CA LYS A 83 -15.42 -18.17 -20.50
C LYS A 83 -15.25 -16.94 -19.63
N VAL A 84 -14.76 -17.15 -18.41
CA VAL A 84 -14.37 -16.10 -17.47
C VAL A 84 -12.85 -16.06 -17.39
N LYS A 85 -12.25 -14.92 -17.76
CA LYS A 85 -10.83 -14.66 -17.58
C LYS A 85 -10.61 -14.07 -16.20
N ARG A 86 -9.72 -14.68 -15.41
CA ARG A 86 -9.28 -14.15 -14.12
C ARG A 86 -7.99 -13.38 -14.29
N THR A 87 -7.93 -12.20 -13.68
CA THR A 87 -6.72 -11.39 -13.58
C THR A 87 -6.46 -11.06 -12.13
N ILE A 88 -5.28 -11.43 -11.61
CA ILE A 88 -4.85 -11.12 -10.25
C ILE A 88 -3.84 -9.98 -10.33
N LYS A 89 -4.09 -8.85 -9.66
CA LYS A 89 -3.16 -7.73 -9.59
C LYS A 89 -2.60 -7.58 -8.17
N PRO A 90 -1.27 -7.57 -7.98
CA PRO A 90 -0.68 -7.15 -6.72
C PRO A 90 -1.16 -5.74 -6.38
N ILE A 91 -1.60 -5.52 -5.15
CA ILE A 91 -1.69 -4.16 -4.63
C ILE A 91 -0.27 -3.78 -4.29
N SER A 92 0.36 -2.95 -5.12
CA SER A 92 1.51 -2.20 -4.66
C SER A 92 1.00 -1.34 -3.51
N LYS A 93 1.28 -1.74 -2.27
CA LYS A 93 1.38 -0.74 -1.21
C LYS A 93 2.48 0.17 -1.73
N VAL A 94 2.09 1.30 -2.31
CA VAL A 94 3.03 2.39 -2.60
C VAL A 94 3.55 2.75 -1.23
N SER A 95 4.65 2.11 -0.82
CA SER A 95 5.43 2.57 0.31
C SER A 95 6.05 3.85 -0.20
N TYR A 96 5.30 4.94 -0.11
CA TYR A 96 5.88 6.26 -0.22
C TYR A 96 7.09 6.24 0.70
N SER A 97 8.27 6.53 0.14
CA SER A 97 9.44 6.73 0.98
C SER A 97 9.07 7.69 2.10
N GLU A 98 9.71 7.56 3.26
CA GLU A 98 9.46 8.44 4.40
C GLU A 98 9.47 9.92 3.97
N LYS A 99 10.40 10.29 3.09
CA LYS A 99 10.46 11.60 2.43
C LYS A 99 9.15 11.95 1.68
N SER A 100 8.62 11.05 0.89
CA SER A 100 7.36 11.24 0.15
C SER A 100 6.14 11.34 1.07
N GLN A 101 6.11 10.59 2.18
CA GLN A 101 5.03 10.68 3.17
C GLN A 101 5.03 12.04 3.86
N ILE A 102 6.21 12.48 4.30
CA ILE A 102 6.41 13.80 4.93
C ILE A 102 5.99 14.91 3.97
N LEU A 103 6.48 14.88 2.73
CA LEU A 103 6.12 15.89 1.71
C LEU A 103 4.62 15.87 1.40
N GLY A 104 4.00 14.68 1.39
CA GLY A 104 2.56 14.55 1.19
C GLY A 104 1.74 15.20 2.30
N VAL A 105 2.13 15.05 3.57
CA VAL A 105 1.48 15.72 4.71
C VAL A 105 1.65 17.24 4.61
N ILE A 106 2.85 17.74 4.33
CA ILE A 106 3.11 19.18 4.18
C ILE A 106 2.27 19.76 3.04
N LYS A 107 2.23 19.07 1.89
CA LYS A 107 1.41 19.48 0.75
C LYS A 107 -0.08 19.52 1.12
N TYR A 108 -0.55 18.55 1.91
CA TYR A 108 -1.93 18.51 2.39
C TYR A 108 -2.26 19.72 3.29
N ILE A 109 -1.42 20.01 4.29
CA ILE A 109 -1.60 21.16 5.19
C ILE A 109 -1.65 22.47 4.39
N ASN A 110 -0.73 22.65 3.44
CA ASN A 110 -0.73 23.83 2.58
C ASN A 110 -2.03 23.93 1.77
N GLY A 111 -2.50 22.82 1.21
CA GLY A 111 -3.77 22.77 0.50
C GLY A 111 -5.00 23.00 1.38
N LEU A 112 -4.93 22.73 2.69
CA LEU A 112 -6.03 22.91 3.63
C LEU A 112 -6.35 24.39 3.92
N TYR A 113 -5.34 25.25 3.83
CA TYR A 113 -5.40 26.67 4.17
C TYR A 113 -5.04 27.61 2.99
N ASN A 114 -4.87 27.10 1.77
CA ASN A 114 -4.43 27.91 0.62
C ASN A 114 -5.40 29.02 0.18
N LYS A 115 -6.61 29.05 0.74
CA LYS A 115 -7.61 30.09 0.49
C LYS A 115 -7.72 31.12 1.62
N GLU A 116 -7.01 30.92 2.73
CA GLU A 116 -7.02 31.85 3.86
C GLU A 116 -6.24 33.11 3.51
N TYR A 117 -6.69 34.26 4.03
CA TYR A 117 -6.09 35.56 3.74
C TYR A 117 -4.65 35.67 4.26
N ASP A 118 -4.36 35.06 5.40
CA ASP A 118 -3.05 35.02 6.06
C ASP A 118 -2.19 33.82 5.63
N TYR A 119 -2.57 33.13 4.54
CA TYR A 119 -1.91 31.91 4.10
C TYR A 119 -0.41 32.11 3.86
N THR A 120 0.37 31.38 4.66
CA THR A 120 1.81 31.24 4.46
C THR A 120 2.16 29.77 4.28
N PRO A 121 2.77 29.34 3.16
CA PRO A 121 3.07 27.93 2.94
C PRO A 121 4.08 27.39 3.96
N LEU A 122 3.73 26.25 4.57
CA LEU A 122 4.62 25.48 5.40
C LEU A 122 5.78 24.92 4.55
N LYS A 123 7.01 25.27 4.92
CA LYS A 123 8.23 24.83 4.25
C LYS A 123 8.75 23.54 4.89
N ALA A 124 9.29 22.64 4.08
CA ALA A 124 9.89 21.39 4.55
C ALA A 124 11.29 21.62 5.13
N THR A 125 11.41 22.33 6.25
CA THR A 125 12.67 22.49 6.98
C THR A 125 13.04 21.18 7.73
N PRO A 126 14.29 20.98 8.16
CA PRO A 126 14.67 19.81 8.98
C PRO A 126 13.77 19.63 10.21
N GLU A 127 13.41 20.72 10.89
CA GLU A 127 12.55 20.70 12.08
C GLU A 127 11.14 20.24 11.73
N ILE A 128 10.54 20.77 10.67
CA ILE A 128 9.21 20.37 10.20
C ILE A 128 9.20 18.92 9.73
N ARG A 129 10.24 18.48 9.01
CA ARG A 129 10.34 17.09 8.56
C ARG A 129 10.35 16.13 9.75
N LYS A 130 11.16 16.42 10.77
CA LYS A 130 11.25 15.63 12.00
C LYS A 130 9.91 15.62 12.76
N ALA A 131 9.26 16.77 12.87
CA ALA A 131 7.95 16.91 13.51
C ALA A 131 6.87 16.05 12.81
N VAL A 132 6.79 16.13 11.48
CA VAL A 132 5.86 15.32 10.68
C VAL A 132 6.19 13.82 10.80
N GLN A 133 7.47 13.45 10.77
CA GLN A 133 7.91 12.07 10.94
C GLN A 133 7.47 11.50 12.30
N ASN A 134 7.66 12.25 13.39
CA ASN A 134 7.22 11.85 14.72
C ASN A 134 5.70 11.63 14.76
N LYS A 135 4.91 12.54 14.16
CA LYS A 135 3.45 12.39 14.08
C LYS A 135 3.03 11.23 13.18
N LEU A 136 3.73 10.94 12.08
CA LEU A 136 3.47 9.76 11.26
C LEU A 136 3.69 8.46 12.06
N ASN A 137 4.72 8.42 12.91
CA ASN A 137 4.97 7.28 13.79
C ASN A 137 3.88 7.13 14.87
N GLU A 138 3.45 8.24 15.48
CA GLU A 138 2.36 8.29 16.47
C GLU A 138 1.03 7.80 15.88
N PHE A 139 0.67 8.31 14.70
CA PHE A 139 -0.59 8.00 14.03
C PHE A 139 -0.54 6.70 13.21
N LYS A 140 0.62 6.03 13.11
CA LYS A 140 0.88 4.77 12.38
C LYS A 140 0.64 4.82 10.87
N SER A 141 -0.02 5.84 10.33
CA SER A 141 -0.22 6.04 8.89
C SER A 141 -0.47 7.49 8.50
N GLN A 142 -0.01 7.85 7.29
CA GLN A 142 -0.29 9.16 6.67
C GLN A 142 -1.80 9.43 6.55
N LYS A 143 -2.60 8.40 6.24
CA LYS A 143 -4.06 8.53 6.09
C LYS A 143 -4.72 8.96 7.40
N GLN A 144 -4.34 8.35 8.52
CA GLN A 144 -4.89 8.67 9.84
C GLN A 144 -4.49 10.09 10.27
N LEU A 145 -3.24 10.48 10.06
CA LEU A 145 -2.77 11.84 10.33
C LEU A 145 -3.54 12.89 9.51
N ILE A 146 -3.70 12.66 8.20
CA ILE A 146 -4.46 13.56 7.32
C ILE A 146 -5.93 13.67 7.76
N GLN A 147 -6.55 12.54 8.12
CA GLN A 147 -7.94 12.54 8.59
C GLN A 147 -8.10 13.32 9.90
N TYR A 148 -7.13 13.22 10.81
CA TYR A 148 -7.09 13.98 12.04
C TYR A 148 -6.94 15.49 11.77
N LEU A 149 -5.96 15.89 10.95
CA LEU A 149 -5.76 17.29 10.54
C LEU A 149 -7.02 17.90 9.89
N LYS A 150 -7.73 17.12 9.07
CA LYS A 150 -8.99 17.55 8.47
C LYS A 150 -10.07 17.82 9.52
N LYS A 151 -10.19 16.94 10.51
CA LYS A 151 -11.20 17.05 11.57
C LYS A 151 -10.95 18.25 12.47
N HIS A 152 -9.69 18.53 12.77
CA HIS A 152 -9.25 19.62 13.66
C HIS A 152 -8.82 20.88 12.88
N ARG A 153 -9.35 21.08 11.67
CA ARG A 153 -9.01 22.24 10.84
C ARG A 153 -9.31 23.56 11.55
N GLU A 154 -10.47 23.66 12.19
CA GLU A 154 -10.91 24.89 12.85
C GLU A 154 -10.12 25.18 14.14
N ASP A 155 -9.66 24.14 14.84
CA ASP A 155 -8.82 24.28 16.02
C ASP A 155 -7.40 24.76 15.66
N LEU A 156 -6.88 24.31 14.51
CA LEU A 156 -5.54 24.64 14.02
C LEU A 156 -5.45 26.05 13.39
N LEU A 157 -6.57 26.58 12.91
CA LEU A 157 -6.78 27.92 12.32
C LEU A 157 -5.97 28.26 11.05
N SER A 158 -4.69 27.90 10.98
CA SER A 158 -3.79 28.24 9.87
C SER A 158 -2.65 27.23 9.67
N THR A 159 -1.81 27.44 8.66
CA THR A 159 -0.57 26.68 8.48
C THR A 159 0.41 26.88 9.63
N HIS A 160 0.39 28.04 10.29
CA HIS A 160 1.23 28.32 11.46
C HIS A 160 0.77 27.52 12.68
N GLY A 161 -0.53 27.51 12.98
CA GLY A 161 -1.07 26.67 14.05
C GLY A 161 -0.81 25.18 13.79
N ALA A 162 -1.00 24.72 12.56
CA ALA A 162 -0.61 23.36 12.17
C ALA A 162 0.88 23.06 12.41
N SER A 163 1.77 24.02 12.13
CA SER A 163 3.20 23.90 12.42
C SER A 163 3.49 23.80 13.92
N LEU A 164 2.83 24.61 14.75
CA LEU A 164 3.02 24.57 16.22
C LEU A 164 2.56 23.22 16.79
N TRP A 165 1.41 22.71 16.35
CA TRP A 165 0.91 21.40 16.80
C TRP A 165 1.83 20.25 16.36
N LEU A 166 2.29 20.24 15.10
CA LEU A 166 3.23 19.23 14.63
C LEU A 166 4.50 19.19 15.50
N GLN A 167 4.97 20.36 15.94
CA GLN A 167 6.15 20.51 16.79
C GLN A 167 5.88 20.24 18.28
N GLY A 168 4.64 19.91 18.67
CA GLY A 168 4.24 19.71 20.08
C GLY A 168 4.24 21.00 20.91
N LYS A 169 4.14 22.16 20.26
CA LYS A 169 4.09 23.49 20.91
C LYS A 169 2.66 24.00 21.10
N MET A 170 1.67 23.21 20.69
CA MET A 170 0.25 23.52 20.77
C MET A 170 -0.52 22.21 20.94
N GLU A 171 -1.48 22.19 21.86
CA GLU A 171 -2.42 21.09 22.05
C GLU A 171 -3.74 21.39 21.33
N LEU A 172 -4.49 20.33 20.99
CA LEU A 172 -5.78 20.38 20.32
C LEU A 172 -6.87 19.75 21.18
#